data_AF-A0A3C1ULN3-F1
#
_entry.id   AF-A0A3C1ULN3-F1
#
_cell.length_a   1.000
_cell.length_b   1.000
_cell.length_c   1.000
_cell.angle_alpha   90.00
_cell.angle_beta   90.00
_cell.angle_gamma   90.00
#
_symmetry.space_group_name_H-M   'P 1'
#
loop_
_entity.id
_entity.type
_entity.pdbx_description
1 polymer ?
#
loop_
_entity_poly.entity_id
_entity_poly.type
_entity_poly.pdbx_seq_one_letter_code
_entity_poly.pdbx_strand_id
1 'polypeptide(L)'
;MKRTLKGEIPRQAVYRLSVYMRCLMRLKANGLETVSSQALSSAAGVKPTQLRKDLTYFGQFGTRGLGYDVNQLTGMIAEVLGTNTLQPVVLIGVGNLGKALISYRGFEREGFEIVSAFDADTNVVSACMKWTIPVRSMDELP
;
A
#
# COMPACT_ATOMS: atom_id res chain seq x y z
N MET A 1 -17.93 -14.77 -4.23
CA MET A 1 -17.18 -16.01 -4.56
C MET A 1 -15.83 -15.93 -3.86
N LYS A 2 -15.58 -16.70 -2.80
CA LYS A 2 -14.28 -16.73 -2.12
C LYS A 2 -13.30 -17.50 -3.00
N ARG A 3 -12.26 -16.83 -3.53
CA ARG A 3 -11.22 -17.47 -4.36
C ARG A 3 -10.01 -17.80 -3.49
N THR A 4 -9.63 -19.07 -3.50
CA THR A 4 -8.57 -19.65 -2.67
C THR A 4 -7.20 -19.19 -3.16
N LEU A 5 -6.46 -18.49 -2.29
CA LEU A 5 -5.02 -18.21 -2.49
C LEU A 5 -4.28 -19.54 -2.68
N LYS A 6 -3.50 -19.66 -3.77
CA LYS A 6 -2.82 -20.91 -4.11
C LYS A 6 -1.47 -20.96 -3.38
N GLY A 7 -1.49 -21.41 -2.11
CA GLY A 7 -0.31 -21.58 -1.26
C GLY A 7 0.20 -20.29 -0.59
N GLU A 8 1.16 -20.45 0.33
CA GLU A 8 1.84 -19.32 0.97
C GLU A 8 2.58 -18.46 -0.06
N ILE A 9 2.22 -17.19 -0.17
CA ILE A 9 2.89 -16.25 -1.07
C ILE A 9 4.28 -15.98 -0.51
N PRO A 10 5.36 -16.15 -1.30
CA PRO A 10 6.70 -15.83 -0.83
C PRO A 10 6.81 -14.37 -0.40
N ARG A 11 7.47 -14.08 0.74
CA ARG A 11 7.65 -12.70 1.23
C ARG A 11 8.21 -11.74 0.17
N GLN A 12 9.11 -12.23 -0.68
CA GLN A 12 9.69 -11.45 -1.78
C GLN A 12 8.65 -11.06 -2.84
N ALA A 13 7.66 -11.92 -3.09
CA ALA A 13 6.56 -11.62 -4.01
C ALA A 13 5.64 -10.57 -3.39
N VAL A 14 5.36 -10.63 -2.08
CA VAL A 14 4.59 -9.60 -1.36
C VAL A 14 5.24 -8.22 -1.49
N TYR A 15 6.56 -8.12 -1.36
CA TYR A 15 7.27 -6.85 -1.56
C TYR A 15 7.14 -6.33 -3.01
N ARG A 16 7.18 -7.22 -4.01
CA ARG A 16 6.99 -6.79 -5.40
C ARG A 16 5.54 -6.39 -5.70
N LEU A 17 4.56 -6.98 -5.02
CA LEU A 17 3.16 -6.60 -5.15
C LEU A 17 2.91 -5.14 -4.76
N SER A 18 3.55 -4.64 -3.70
CA SER A 18 3.41 -3.23 -3.33
C SER A 18 3.99 -2.30 -4.40
N VAL A 19 5.08 -2.71 -5.07
CA VAL A 19 5.63 -1.98 -6.22
C VAL A 19 4.67 -2.02 -7.40
N TYR A 20 4.12 -3.19 -7.74
CA TYR A 20 3.12 -3.32 -8.82
C TYR A 20 1.87 -2.48 -8.55
N MET A 21 1.39 -2.47 -7.31
CA MET A 21 0.26 -1.66 -6.87
C MET A 21 0.52 -0.18 -7.14
N ARG A 22 1.69 0.35 -6.76
CA ARG A 22 2.06 1.75 -7.00
C ARG A 22 2.13 2.08 -8.50
N CYS A 23 2.67 1.18 -9.32
CA CYS A 23 2.66 1.34 -10.78
C CYS A 23 1.23 1.38 -11.33
N LEU A 24 0.37 0.47 -10.89
CA LEU A 24 -1.03 0.37 -11.33
C LEU A 24 -1.86 1.59 -10.90
N MET A 25 -1.67 2.09 -9.67
CA MET A 25 -2.32 3.32 -9.21
C MET A 25 -1.96 4.52 -10.10
N ARG A 26 -0.70 4.63 -10.54
CA ARG A 26 -0.29 5.68 -11.49
C ARG A 26 -0.94 5.51 -12.86
N LEU A 27 -0.99 4.27 -13.37
CA LEU A 27 -1.65 3.99 -14.66
C LEU A 27 -3.15 4.31 -14.59
N LYS A 28 -3.81 3.94 -13.49
CA LYS A 28 -5.22 4.25 -13.22
C LYS A 28 -5.46 5.76 -13.14
N ALA A 29 -4.59 6.51 -12.46
CA ALA A 29 -4.67 7.96 -12.38
C ALA A 29 -4.51 8.64 -13.76
N ASN A 30 -3.78 8.00 -14.68
CA ASN A 30 -3.62 8.45 -16.06
C ASN A 30 -4.74 7.96 -17.01
N GLY A 31 -5.78 7.29 -16.48
CA GLY A 31 -6.91 6.82 -17.28
C GLY A 31 -6.64 5.60 -18.17
N LEU A 32 -5.56 4.85 -17.91
CA LEU A 32 -5.25 3.64 -18.67
C LEU A 32 -6.10 2.47 -18.17
N GLU A 33 -6.83 1.84 -19.10
CA GLU A 33 -7.66 0.67 -18.80
C GLU A 33 -6.88 -0.64 -18.82
N THR A 34 -5.89 -0.75 -19.72
CA THR A 34 -5.09 -1.97 -19.87
C THR A 34 -3.59 -1.69 -19.87
N VAL A 35 -2.80 -2.67 -19.44
CA VAL A 35 -1.33 -2.61 -19.44
C VAL A 35 -0.72 -3.95 -19.84
N SER A 36 0.27 -3.92 -20.73
CA SER A 36 1.00 -5.13 -21.14
C SER A 36 1.92 -5.64 -20.02
N SER A 37 2.24 -6.94 -20.03
CA SER A 37 3.22 -7.48 -19.07
C SER A 37 4.58 -6.80 -19.18
N GLN A 38 4.98 -6.41 -20.39
CA GLN A 38 6.25 -5.74 -20.65
C GLN A 38 6.29 -4.34 -20.04
N ALA A 39 5.23 -3.56 -20.23
CA ALA A 39 5.12 -2.22 -19.71
C ALA A 39 5.06 -2.21 -18.18
N LEU A 40 4.22 -3.08 -17.58
CA LEU A 40 4.11 -3.17 -16.13
C LEU A 40 5.41 -3.67 -15.49
N SER A 41 6.06 -4.69 -16.08
CA SER A 41 7.33 -5.20 -15.54
C SER A 41 8.45 -4.18 -15.64
N SER A 42 8.49 -3.41 -16.73
CA SER A 42 9.48 -2.34 -16.92
C SER A 42 9.26 -1.22 -15.91
N ALA A 43 8.02 -0.77 -15.71
CA ALA A 43 7.68 0.26 -14.73
C ALA A 43 8.01 -0.17 -13.28
N ALA A 44 7.87 -1.47 -12.98
CA ALA A 44 8.16 -2.04 -11.68
C ALA A 44 9.63 -2.49 -11.48
N GLY A 45 10.47 -2.38 -12.52
CA GLY A 45 11.88 -2.79 -12.46
C GLY A 45 12.11 -4.30 -12.32
N VAL A 46 11.21 -5.13 -12.86
CA VAL A 46 11.30 -6.59 -12.81
C VAL A 46 11.32 -7.22 -14.20
N LYS A 47 11.77 -8.48 -14.30
CA LYS A 47 11.67 -9.25 -15.55
C LYS A 47 10.20 -9.59 -15.83
N PRO A 48 9.72 -9.55 -17.09
CA PRO A 48 8.36 -9.96 -17.45
C PRO A 48 8.00 -11.38 -17.01
N THR A 49 8.97 -12.30 -16.99
CA THR A 49 8.81 -13.67 -16.49
C THR A 49 8.54 -13.70 -14.99
N GLN A 50 9.23 -12.86 -14.22
CA GLN A 50 9.01 -12.75 -12.77
C GLN A 50 7.64 -12.16 -12.46
N LEU A 51 7.23 -11.10 -13.16
CA LEU A 51 5.89 -10.52 -13.02
C LEU A 51 4.81 -11.59 -13.24
N ARG A 52 4.87 -12.35 -14.34
CA ARG A 52 3.88 -13.41 -14.63
C ARG A 52 3.88 -14.50 -13.55
N LYS A 53 5.06 -14.91 -13.07
CA LYS A 53 5.20 -15.89 -11.97
C LYS A 53 4.57 -15.37 -10.69
N ASP A 54 4.82 -14.10 -10.35
CA ASP A 54 4.20 -13.47 -9.18
C ASP A 54 2.68 -13.46 -9.32
N LEU A 55 2.16 -12.95 -10.44
CA LEU A 55 0.73 -12.91 -10.71
C LEU A 55 0.07 -14.30 -10.62
N THR A 56 0.77 -15.37 -10.99
CA THR A 56 0.21 -16.74 -10.94
C THR A 56 -0.18 -17.19 -9.53
N TYR A 57 0.41 -16.63 -8.46
CA TYR A 57 0.07 -16.99 -7.07
C TYR A 57 -1.36 -16.59 -6.68
N PHE A 58 -1.95 -15.58 -7.33
CA PHE A 58 -3.23 -14.99 -6.94
C PHE A 58 -4.36 -15.25 -7.95
N GLY A 59 -4.06 -15.94 -9.05
CA GLY A 59 -5.04 -16.22 -10.11
C GLY A 59 -4.43 -16.32 -11.50
N GLN A 60 -5.30 -16.47 -12.49
CA GLN A 60 -4.94 -16.32 -13.90
C GLN A 60 -5.19 -14.87 -14.32
N PHE A 61 -4.16 -14.25 -14.88
CA PHE A 61 -4.18 -12.83 -15.20
C PHE A 61 -3.84 -12.60 -16.67
N GLY A 62 -4.59 -11.67 -17.26
CA GLY A 62 -4.34 -11.11 -18.57
C GLY A 62 -4.95 -11.90 -19.71
N THR A 63 -5.34 -11.17 -20.74
CA THR A 63 -5.81 -11.73 -22.00
C THR A 63 -4.68 -11.65 -23.01
N ARG A 64 -4.39 -12.78 -23.68
CA ARG A 64 -3.34 -12.85 -24.71
C ARG A 64 -3.60 -11.77 -25.77
N GLY A 65 -2.63 -10.87 -25.98
CA GLY A 65 -2.73 -9.75 -26.91
C GLY A 65 -3.31 -8.45 -26.33
N LEU A 66 -4.01 -8.49 -25.20
CA LEU A 66 -4.61 -7.30 -24.56
C LEU A 66 -3.83 -6.83 -23.32
N GLY A 67 -3.18 -7.75 -22.60
CA GLY A 67 -2.52 -7.45 -21.33
C GLY A 67 -3.46 -7.59 -20.14
N TYR A 68 -3.21 -6.81 -19.09
CA TYR A 68 -3.98 -6.84 -17.84
C TYR A 68 -4.92 -5.65 -17.78
N ASP A 69 -6.16 -5.89 -17.34
CA ASP A 69 -7.05 -4.81 -16.93
C ASP A 69 -6.50 -4.16 -15.65
N VAL A 70 -6.29 -2.85 -15.70
CA VAL A 70 -5.65 -2.08 -14.63
C VAL A 70 -6.53 -2.08 -13.38
N ASN A 71 -7.85 -1.90 -13.53
CA ASN A 71 -8.77 -1.84 -12.39
C ASN A 71 -8.90 -3.20 -11.69
N GLN A 72 -9.09 -4.26 -12.46
CA GLN A 72 -9.20 -5.62 -11.98
C GLN A 72 -7.92 -6.06 -11.28
N LEU A 73 -6.75 -5.79 -11.88
CA LEU A 73 -5.47 -6.16 -11.30
C LEU A 73 -5.17 -5.35 -10.02
N THR A 74 -5.50 -4.06 -10.00
CA THR A 74 -5.37 -3.20 -8.81
C THR A 74 -6.22 -3.74 -7.66
N GLY A 75 -7.50 -4.04 -7.91
CA GLY A 75 -8.41 -4.54 -6.87
C GLY A 75 -7.96 -5.87 -6.29
N MET A 76 -7.47 -6.79 -7.12
CA MET A 76 -6.97 -8.07 -6.63
C MET A 76 -5.68 -7.94 -5.81
N ILE A 77 -4.73 -7.10 -6.26
CA ILE A 77 -3.50 -6.87 -5.46
C ILE A 77 -3.85 -6.18 -4.13
N ALA A 78 -4.79 -5.24 -4.12
CA ALA A 78 -5.26 -4.58 -2.90
C ALA A 78 -5.91 -5.57 -1.91
N GLU A 79 -6.69 -6.53 -2.41
CA GLU A 79 -7.27 -7.61 -1.60
C GLU A 79 -6.19 -8.48 -0.96
N VAL A 80 -5.15 -8.85 -1.72
CA VAL A 80 -4.02 -9.66 -1.20
C VAL A 80 -3.19 -8.89 -0.16
N LEU A 81 -2.98 -7.58 -0.36
CA LEU A 81 -2.23 -6.74 0.58
C LEU A 81 -3.07 -6.28 1.78
N GLY A 82 -4.39 -6.49 1.76
CA GLY A 82 -5.29 -6.01 2.80
C GLY A 82 -5.44 -4.49 2.84
N THR A 83 -5.24 -3.81 1.71
CA THR A 83 -5.33 -2.34 1.58
C THR A 83 -6.69 -1.87 1.04
N ASN A 84 -7.68 -2.78 0.98
CA ASN A 84 -9.05 -2.46 0.56
C ASN A 84 -9.81 -1.60 1.58
N THR A 85 -9.29 -1.50 2.80
CA THR A 85 -9.75 -0.61 3.87
C THR A 85 -8.56 0.18 4.39
N LEU A 86 -8.79 1.39 4.89
CA LEU A 86 -7.74 2.14 5.58
C LEU A 86 -7.25 1.30 6.76
N GLN A 87 -5.96 0.98 6.77
CA GLN A 87 -5.34 0.30 7.89
C GLN A 87 -5.03 1.33 8.98
N PRO A 88 -5.64 1.19 10.17
CA PRO A 88 -5.34 2.07 11.28
C PRO A 88 -3.91 1.81 11.76
N VAL A 89 -3.09 2.85 11.78
CA VAL A 89 -1.71 2.80 12.25
C VAL A 89 -1.49 3.84 13.33
N VAL A 90 -0.55 3.56 14.22
CA VAL A 90 -0.07 4.51 15.22
C VAL A 90 1.33 4.98 14.88
N LEU A 91 1.63 6.25 15.17
CA LEU A 91 2.95 6.82 14.98
C LEU A 91 3.66 6.95 16.32
N ILE A 92 4.88 6.41 16.43
CA ILE A 92 5.70 6.49 17.65
C ILE A 92 6.83 7.49 17.39
N GLY A 93 6.90 8.54 18.22
CA GLY A 93 7.86 9.63 18.14
C GLY A 93 7.39 10.78 17.23
N VAL A 94 7.00 11.89 17.84
CA VAL A 94 6.49 13.12 17.21
C VAL A 94 7.58 14.22 17.21
N GLY A 95 8.80 13.83 16.84
CA GLY A 95 9.88 14.75 16.47
C GLY A 95 9.62 15.44 15.13
N ASN A 96 10.64 16.07 14.51
CA ASN A 96 10.45 16.78 13.23
C ASN A 96 9.94 15.86 12.11
N LEU A 97 10.42 14.62 12.03
CA LEU A 97 9.95 13.65 11.04
C LEU A 97 8.53 13.17 11.34
N GLY A 98 8.26 12.75 12.59
CA GLY A 98 6.91 12.35 13.00
C GLY A 98 5.90 13.45 12.71
N LYS A 99 6.32 14.70 12.94
CA LYS A 99 5.54 15.88 12.57
C LYS A 99 5.23 15.96 11.07
N ALA A 100 6.25 15.83 10.23
CA ALA A 100 6.06 15.83 8.78
C ALA A 100 5.15 14.69 8.30
N LEU A 101 5.28 13.50 8.88
CA LEU A 101 4.50 12.32 8.51
C LEU A 101 3.01 12.46 8.81
N ILE A 102 2.65 13.05 9.94
CA ILE A 102 1.25 13.27 10.31
C ILE A 102 0.57 14.28 9.37
N SER A 103 1.33 15.27 8.89
CA SER A 103 0.81 16.25 7.91
C SER A 103 0.75 15.69 6.48
N TYR A 104 1.28 14.49 6.24
CA TYR A 104 1.40 13.91 4.90
C TYR A 104 0.13 13.14 4.49
N ARG A 105 -0.71 13.77 3.66
CA ARG A 105 -1.93 13.16 3.10
C ARG A 105 -1.69 11.97 2.15
N GLY A 106 -0.44 11.63 1.84
CA GLY A 106 -0.16 10.50 0.97
C GLY A 106 -0.36 9.14 1.65
N PHE A 107 -0.44 9.08 2.98
CA PHE A 107 -0.76 7.84 3.70
C PHE A 107 -2.17 7.34 3.38
N GLU A 108 -3.17 8.22 3.38
CA GLU A 108 -4.55 7.88 3.03
C GLU A 108 -4.63 7.30 1.60
N ARG A 109 -3.85 7.85 0.67
CA ARG A 109 -3.77 7.36 -0.72
C ARG A 109 -3.15 5.98 -0.84
N GLU A 110 -2.25 5.63 0.08
CA GLU A 110 -1.60 4.31 0.14
C GLU A 110 -2.39 3.33 1.03
N GLY A 111 -3.55 3.72 1.56
CA GLY A 111 -4.42 2.86 2.35
C GLY A 111 -4.13 2.84 3.85
N PHE A 112 -3.43 3.85 4.39
CA PHE A 112 -3.10 3.95 5.81
C PHE A 112 -3.77 5.17 6.44
N GLU A 113 -4.28 5.00 7.65
CA GLU A 113 -4.85 6.07 8.46
C GLU A 113 -4.09 6.16 9.78
N ILE A 114 -3.45 7.30 10.04
CA ILE A 114 -2.78 7.53 11.33
C ILE A 114 -3.86 7.91 12.34
N VAL A 115 -4.23 6.97 13.22
CA VAL A 115 -5.34 7.16 14.18
C VAL A 115 -4.90 7.82 15.48
N SER A 116 -3.62 7.70 15.83
CA SER A 116 -3.02 8.30 17.02
C SER A 116 -1.50 8.37 16.86
N ALA A 117 -0.87 9.30 17.57
CA ALA A 117 0.57 9.30 17.76
C ALA A 117 0.94 9.25 19.25
N PHE A 118 2.17 8.83 19.53
CA PHE A 118 2.70 8.65 20.88
C PHE A 118 4.09 9.28 20.96
N ASP A 119 4.39 9.96 22.06
CA ASP A 119 5.72 10.48 22.35
C ASP A 119 6.05 10.31 23.84
N ALA A 120 7.33 10.20 24.17
CA ALA A 120 7.81 10.15 25.54
C ALA A 120 7.98 11.57 26.14
N ASP A 121 8.15 12.60 25.30
CA ASP A 121 8.26 13.99 25.74
C ASP A 121 6.86 14.58 26.01
N THR A 122 6.56 14.81 27.28
CA THR A 122 5.30 15.39 27.75
C THR A 122 5.04 16.80 27.21
N ASN A 123 6.09 17.54 26.81
CA ASN A 123 5.93 18.85 26.18
C ASN A 123 5.35 18.73 24.77
N VAL A 124 5.71 17.67 24.04
CA VAL A 124 5.19 17.41 22.70
C VAL A 124 3.71 17.06 22.79
N VAL A 125 3.34 16.14 23.70
CA VAL A 125 1.94 15.76 23.97
C VAL A 125 1.08 16.99 24.28
N SER A 126 1.61 17.93 25.07
CA SER A 126 0.91 19.15 25.48
C SER A 126 0.78 20.20 24.37
N ALA A 127 1.73 20.24 23.42
CA ALA A 127 1.75 21.23 22.33
C ALA A 127 0.88 20.84 21.12
N CYS A 128 0.30 19.64 21.12
CA CYS A 128 -0.34 19.01 19.97
C CYS A 128 -1.77 19.47 19.64
N MET A 129 -2.33 20.48 20.33
CA MET A 129 -3.67 21.03 20.04
C MET A 129 -3.89 21.51 18.58
N LYS A 130 -2.83 21.62 17.76
CA LYS A 130 -2.90 22.05 16.36
C LYS A 130 -3.18 20.92 15.36
N TRP A 131 -3.27 19.67 15.82
CA TRP A 131 -3.20 18.46 14.99
C TRP A 131 -4.53 17.73 15.03
N THR A 132 -5.00 17.27 13.86
CA THR A 132 -6.28 16.56 13.77
C THR A 132 -6.23 15.19 14.46
N ILE A 133 -5.04 14.60 14.60
CA ILE A 133 -4.84 13.33 15.27
C ILE A 133 -4.37 13.53 16.72
N PRO A 134 -4.85 12.71 17.68
CA PRO A 134 -4.44 12.79 19.06
C PRO A 134 -2.97 12.35 19.23
N VAL A 135 -2.22 13.09 20.05
CA VAL A 135 -0.88 12.69 20.51
C VAL A 135 -0.97 12.36 21.99
N ARG A 136 -0.47 11.19 22.38
CA ARG A 136 -0.64 10.57 23.70
C ARG A 136 0.71 10.24 24.35
N SER A 137 0.71 10.00 25.65
CA SER A 137 1.93 9.53 26.34
C SER A 137 2.27 8.10 25.91
N MET A 138 3.57 7.80 25.83
CA MET A 138 4.05 6.43 25.60
C MET A 138 3.51 5.42 26.63
N ASP A 139 3.19 5.88 27.84
CA ASP A 139 2.62 5.05 28.92
C ASP A 139 1.18 4.56 28.65
N GLU A 140 0.50 5.15 27.66
CA GLU A 140 -0.86 4.73 27.26
C GLU A 140 -0.84 3.55 26.27
N LEU A 141 0.33 3.10 25.81
CA LEU A 141 0.45 1.90 24.98
C LEU A 141 0.37 0.63 25.85
N PRO A 142 -0.45 -0.36 25.46
CA PRO A 142 -0.64 -1.61 26.21
C PRO A 142 0.57 -2.56 26.13
#